data_AF-A0A1T5AVW3-F1
#
_entry.id   AF-A0A1T5AVW3-F1
#
_cell.length_a   1.000
_cell.length_b   1.000
_cell.length_c   1.000
_cell.angle_alpha   90.00
_cell.angle_beta   90.00
_cell.angle_gamma   90.00
#
_symmetry.space_group_name_H-M   'P 1'
#
loop_
_entity.id
_entity.type
_entity.pdbx_description
1 polymer ?
#
loop_
_entity_poly.entity_id
_entity_poly.type
_entity_poly.pdbx_seq_one_letter_code
_entity_poly.pdbx_strand_id
1 'polypeptide(L)'
;MDTQEIWRAHSEEVYFFILKRVKDTEAASDILQNTFYNTHKNLNQIEDLIKIRSWVFQIARNEIADYFKREAKYSVRLKGEEDKGAEKYQDICCFNRFIEELPEHYKSVIKLVYIDGKTQIEAAQVLKISLANVKARIRRAKSLLKQRFNECCKYEINKNGQLTGEPDCAECFD
;
A
#
# COMPACT_ATOMS: atom_id res chain seq x y z
N MET A 1 -0.27 5.72 -23.09
CA MET A 1 -1.08 4.89 -22.17
C MET A 1 -2.31 5.70 -21.81
N ASP A 2 -3.50 5.18 -22.05
CA ASP A 2 -4.76 5.87 -21.72
C ASP A 2 -5.31 5.43 -20.35
N THR A 3 -6.36 6.09 -19.88
CA THR A 3 -6.98 5.76 -18.58
C THR A 3 -7.62 4.38 -18.53
N GLN A 4 -8.13 3.88 -19.65
CA GLN A 4 -8.72 2.54 -19.71
C GLN A 4 -7.65 1.46 -19.55
N GLU A 5 -6.46 1.65 -20.13
CA GLU A 5 -5.32 0.76 -19.96
C GLU A 5 -4.85 0.73 -18.50
N ILE A 6 -4.75 1.89 -17.83
CA ILE A 6 -4.39 1.97 -16.41
C ILE A 6 -5.46 1.29 -15.55
N TRP A 7 -6.74 1.51 -15.86
CA TRP A 7 -7.85 0.88 -15.15
C TRP A 7 -7.77 -0.64 -15.25
N ARG A 8 -7.62 -1.19 -16.46
CA ARG A 8 -7.52 -2.64 -16.69
C ARG A 8 -6.30 -3.23 -15.97
N ALA A 9 -5.19 -2.51 -15.91
CA ALA A 9 -3.96 -3.01 -15.28
C ALA A 9 -3.97 -2.94 -13.75
N HIS A 10 -4.69 -1.98 -13.15
CA HIS A 10 -4.51 -1.64 -11.74
C HIS A 10 -5.79 -1.60 -10.88
N SER A 11 -6.99 -1.61 -11.47
CA SER A 11 -8.24 -1.40 -10.72
C SER A 11 -8.47 -2.44 -9.63
N GLU A 12 -8.27 -3.73 -9.93
CA GLU A 12 -8.45 -4.83 -8.99
C GLU A 12 -7.46 -4.74 -7.80
N GLU A 13 -6.17 -4.57 -8.07
CA GLU A 13 -5.16 -4.46 -7.00
C GLU A 13 -5.37 -3.21 -6.13
N VAL A 14 -5.81 -2.10 -6.73
CA VAL A 14 -6.10 -0.86 -6.01
C VAL A 14 -7.38 -1.01 -5.19
N TYR A 15 -8.41 -1.67 -5.72
CA TYR A 15 -9.65 -1.95 -5.01
C TYR A 15 -9.39 -2.74 -3.73
N PHE A 16 -8.66 -3.87 -3.82
CA PHE A 16 -8.35 -4.66 -2.63
C PHE A 16 -7.41 -3.95 -1.66
N PHE A 17 -6.49 -3.13 -2.18
CA PHE A 17 -5.67 -2.25 -1.34
C PHE A 17 -6.51 -1.27 -0.51
N ILE A 18 -7.55 -0.68 -1.12
CA ILE A 18 -8.49 0.23 -0.44
C ILE A 18 -9.36 -0.56 0.54
N LEU A 19 -9.99 -1.65 0.09
CA LEU A 19 -10.91 -2.46 0.88
C LEU A 19 -10.24 -2.97 2.16
N LYS A 20 -8.99 -3.41 2.10
CA LYS A 20 -8.23 -3.85 3.29
C LYS A 20 -8.10 -2.79 4.38
N ARG A 21 -8.14 -1.50 4.01
CA ARG A 21 -8.01 -0.37 4.95
C ARG A 21 -9.34 0.11 5.46
N VAL A 22 -10.30 0.25 4.56
CA VAL A 22 -11.60 0.86 4.85
C VAL A 22 -12.61 -0.15 5.37
N LYS A 23 -12.48 -1.43 5.00
CA LYS A 23 -13.35 -2.55 5.43
C LYS A 23 -14.84 -2.34 5.12
N ASP A 24 -15.14 -1.50 4.15
CA ASP A 24 -16.47 -1.21 3.62
C ASP A 24 -16.38 -1.27 2.09
N THR A 25 -17.22 -2.11 1.48
CA THR A 25 -17.23 -2.37 0.05
C THR A 25 -17.76 -1.20 -0.78
N GLU A 26 -18.74 -0.45 -0.25
CA GLU A 26 -19.30 0.73 -0.91
C GLU A 26 -18.27 1.87 -0.89
N ALA A 27 -17.73 2.15 0.29
CA ALA A 27 -16.67 3.15 0.45
C ALA A 27 -15.43 2.80 -0.38
N ALA A 28 -15.05 1.52 -0.45
CA ALA A 28 -13.94 1.09 -1.29
C ALA A 28 -14.20 1.32 -2.79
N SER A 29 -15.43 1.09 -3.26
CA SER A 29 -15.84 1.35 -4.64
C SER A 29 -15.78 2.85 -4.97
N ASP A 30 -16.28 3.70 -4.08
CA ASP A 30 -16.27 5.16 -4.27
C ASP A 30 -14.85 5.72 -4.29
N ILE A 31 -14.00 5.29 -3.34
CA ILE A 31 -12.59 5.69 -3.28
C ILE A 31 -11.85 5.21 -4.54
N LEU A 32 -12.14 4.01 -5.04
CA LEU A 32 -11.55 3.50 -6.28
C LEU A 32 -11.92 4.40 -7.46
N GLN A 33 -13.20 4.73 -7.62
CA GLN A 33 -13.67 5.62 -8.69
C GLN A 33 -12.98 6.98 -8.63
N ASN A 34 -12.94 7.62 -7.45
CA ASN A 34 -12.24 8.88 -7.24
C ASN A 34 -10.75 8.77 -7.57
N THR A 35 -10.12 7.65 -7.19
CA THR A 35 -8.70 7.41 -7.47
C THR A 35 -8.42 7.45 -8.96
N PHE A 36 -9.22 6.77 -9.77
CA PHE A 36 -9.03 6.74 -11.21
C PHE A 36 -9.49 8.02 -11.92
N TYR A 37 -10.51 8.70 -11.38
CA TYR A 37 -10.88 10.05 -11.83
C TYR A 37 -9.72 11.04 -11.66
N ASN A 38 -9.12 11.08 -10.47
CA ASN A 38 -7.96 11.93 -10.19
C ASN A 38 -6.72 11.47 -10.95
N THR A 39 -6.62 10.17 -11.24
CA THR A 39 -5.57 9.62 -12.10
C THR A 39 -5.69 10.19 -13.52
N HIS A 40 -6.89 10.12 -14.10
CA HIS A 40 -7.18 10.66 -15.43
C HIS A 40 -6.88 12.17 -15.51
N LYS A 41 -7.35 12.93 -14.51
CA LYS A 41 -7.21 14.39 -14.49
C LYS A 41 -5.77 14.88 -14.56
N ASN A 42 -4.82 14.15 -13.97
CA ASN A 42 -3.41 14.53 -13.96
C ASN A 42 -2.54 13.61 -14.81
N LEU A 43 -3.14 12.78 -15.67
CA LEU A 43 -2.44 11.83 -16.53
C LEU A 43 -1.37 12.51 -17.40
N ASN A 44 -1.66 13.72 -17.88
CA ASN A 44 -0.77 14.52 -18.71
C ASN A 44 0.50 15.01 -17.98
N GLN A 45 0.55 14.91 -16.65
CA GLN A 45 1.72 15.30 -15.83
C GLN A 45 2.66 14.11 -15.56
N ILE A 46 2.32 12.92 -16.05
CA ILE A 46 3.07 11.70 -15.77
C ILE A 46 4.01 11.43 -16.94
N GLU A 47 5.25 11.87 -16.77
CA GLU A 47 6.30 11.72 -17.79
C GLU A 47 6.81 10.27 -17.90
N ASP A 48 6.61 9.45 -16.87
CA ASP A 48 7.21 8.12 -16.76
C ASP A 48 6.17 7.04 -16.43
N LEU A 49 5.88 6.20 -17.42
CA LEU A 49 4.94 5.10 -17.32
C LEU A 49 5.36 4.05 -16.29
N ILE A 50 6.65 3.94 -15.94
CA ILE A 50 7.13 3.03 -14.89
C ILE A 50 6.59 3.48 -13.51
N LYS A 51 6.31 4.79 -13.35
CA LYS A 51 5.81 5.37 -12.09
C LYS A 51 4.29 5.36 -11.99
N ILE A 52 3.57 5.01 -13.05
CA ILE A 52 2.10 5.11 -13.09
C ILE A 52 1.45 4.34 -11.94
N ARG A 53 1.91 3.11 -11.69
CA ARG A 53 1.41 2.27 -10.61
C ARG A 53 1.64 2.94 -9.26
N SER A 54 2.88 3.38 -8.98
CA SER A 54 3.19 4.07 -7.72
C SER A 54 2.33 5.33 -7.53
N TRP A 55 1.97 5.99 -8.62
CA TRP A 55 1.18 7.21 -8.62
C TRP A 55 -0.31 6.95 -8.38
N VAL A 56 -0.91 5.94 -9.03
CA VAL A 56 -2.29 5.48 -8.74
C VAL A 56 -2.43 5.10 -7.27
N PHE A 57 -1.49 4.33 -6.73
CA PHE A 57 -1.49 3.98 -5.30
C PHE A 57 -1.25 5.18 -4.38
N GLN A 58 -0.55 6.23 -4.85
CA GLN A 58 -0.41 7.46 -4.09
C GLN A 58 -1.73 8.22 -4.01
N ILE A 59 -2.48 8.31 -5.11
CA ILE A 59 -3.82 8.91 -5.13
C ILE A 59 -4.75 8.10 -4.24
N ALA A 60 -4.76 6.76 -4.35
CA ALA A 60 -5.58 5.90 -3.49
C ALA A 60 -5.33 6.16 -2.00
N ARG A 61 -4.06 6.29 -1.58
CA ARG A 61 -3.73 6.66 -0.19
C ARG A 61 -4.32 8.01 0.22
N ASN A 62 -4.27 9.00 -0.65
CA ASN A 62 -4.83 10.32 -0.37
C ASN A 62 -6.36 10.25 -0.23
N GLU A 63 -7.04 9.54 -1.14
CA GLU A 63 -8.50 9.36 -1.07
C GLU A 63 -8.93 8.60 0.19
N ILE A 64 -8.19 7.56 0.60
CA ILE A 64 -8.42 6.85 1.87
C ILE A 64 -8.22 7.78 3.07
N ALA A 65 -7.14 8.56 3.09
CA ALA A 65 -6.88 9.50 4.18
C ALA A 65 -8.00 10.55 4.28
N ASP A 66 -8.50 11.03 3.14
CA ASP A 66 -9.58 12.01 3.10
C ASP A 66 -10.94 11.39 3.45
N TYR A 67 -11.19 10.13 3.09
CA TYR A 67 -12.32 9.35 3.59
C TYR A 67 -12.32 9.30 5.12
N PHE A 68 -11.23 8.87 5.75
CA PHE A 68 -11.16 8.80 7.21
C PHE A 68 -11.20 10.17 7.90
N LYS A 69 -10.69 11.24 7.27
CA LYS A 69 -10.88 12.61 7.80
C LYS A 69 -12.34 13.05 7.75
N ARG A 70 -13.08 12.69 6.70
CA ARG A 70 -14.52 12.96 6.57
C ARG A 70 -15.30 12.12 7.57
N GLU A 71 -15.00 10.84 7.66
CA GLU A 71 -15.60 9.90 8.61
C GLU A 71 -15.32 10.30 10.07
N ALA A 72 -14.10 10.74 10.41
CA ALA A 72 -13.80 11.28 11.75
C ALA A 72 -14.63 12.53 12.07
N LYS A 73 -14.90 13.39 11.08
CA LYS A 73 -15.82 14.54 11.25
C LYS A 73 -17.29 14.10 11.39
N TYR A 74 -17.68 13.01 10.73
CA TYR A 74 -19.04 12.46 10.79
C TYR A 74 -19.31 11.63 12.05
N SER A 75 -18.34 10.85 12.52
CA SER A 75 -18.39 10.02 13.73
C SER A 75 -18.34 10.84 15.03
N VAL A 76 -17.70 12.02 15.02
CA VAL A 76 -17.86 13.02 16.10
C VAL A 76 -19.32 13.51 16.19
N ARG A 77 -20.10 13.39 15.10
CA ARG A 77 -21.52 13.77 15.02
C ARG A 77 -22.50 12.64 15.35
N LEU A 78 -22.09 11.39 15.18
CA LEU A 78 -22.94 10.21 15.35
C LEU A 78 -22.10 9.08 15.97
N LYS A 79 -22.27 8.84 17.27
CA LYS A 79 -21.68 7.67 17.93
C LYS A 79 -22.53 6.43 17.63
N GLY A 80 -21.85 5.38 17.15
CA GLY A 80 -22.32 3.99 17.21
C GLY A 80 -22.43 3.33 15.84
N GLU A 81 -21.48 2.47 15.50
CA GLU A 81 -21.63 1.00 15.43
C GLU A 81 -20.45 0.41 14.63
N GLU A 82 -19.85 -0.65 15.18
CA GLU A 82 -18.84 -1.46 14.51
C GLU A 82 -19.55 -2.59 13.75
N ASP A 83 -19.14 -2.89 12.51
CA ASP A 83 -19.34 -4.25 12.00
C ASP A 83 -18.26 -4.74 11.01
N LYS A 84 -18.25 -6.06 10.92
CA LYS A 84 -17.23 -7.01 10.52
C LYS A 84 -17.32 -7.38 9.04
N GLY A 85 -16.17 -7.70 8.46
CA GLY A 85 -16.09 -8.44 7.21
C GLY A 85 -14.64 -8.69 6.82
N ALA A 86 -14.07 -9.81 7.28
CA ALA A 86 -12.74 -10.26 6.86
C ALA A 86 -12.89 -11.55 6.06
N GLU A 87 -12.94 -11.44 4.74
CA GLU A 87 -12.72 -12.58 3.87
C GLU A 87 -11.21 -12.83 3.68
N LYS A 88 -10.84 -14.11 3.78
CA LYS A 88 -9.46 -14.60 3.72
C LYS A 88 -8.86 -14.34 2.34
N TYR A 89 -7.92 -13.40 2.29
CA TYR A 89 -6.97 -13.32 1.18
C TYR A 89 -5.87 -14.34 1.38
N GLN A 90 -5.48 -14.97 0.27
CA GLN A 90 -4.29 -15.81 0.19
C GLN A 90 -3.09 -15.01 0.72
N ASP A 91 -2.58 -15.43 1.87
CA ASP A 91 -1.31 -14.95 2.36
C ASP A 91 -0.26 -15.22 1.28
N ILE A 92 0.41 -14.17 0.80
CA ILE A 92 1.72 -14.34 0.21
C ILE A 92 2.54 -15.00 1.31
N CYS A 93 2.76 -16.30 1.17
CA CYS A 93 3.53 -17.09 2.11
C CYS A 93 4.86 -16.34 2.30
N CYS A 94 5.14 -15.92 3.54
CA CYS A 94 6.31 -15.12 3.96
C CYS A 94 6.20 -13.58 4.00
N PHE A 95 5.16 -12.93 3.44
CA PHE A 95 5.12 -11.45 3.46
C PHE A 95 4.96 -10.87 4.87
N ASN A 96 4.03 -11.41 5.66
CA ASN A 96 3.83 -10.97 7.04
C ASN A 96 5.04 -11.34 7.91
N ARG A 97 5.64 -12.53 7.70
CA ARG A 97 6.85 -12.99 8.41
C ARG A 97 8.00 -11.99 8.24
N PHE A 98 8.36 -11.65 7.01
CA PHE A 98 9.49 -10.74 6.77
C PHE A 98 9.25 -9.32 7.27
N ILE A 99 8.00 -8.87 7.32
CA ILE A 99 7.66 -7.58 7.95
C ILE A 99 7.90 -7.64 9.46
N GLU A 100 7.51 -8.73 10.12
CA GLU A 100 7.72 -8.89 11.57
C GLU A 100 9.19 -9.07 11.95
N GLU A 101 9.99 -9.70 11.08
CA GLU A 101 11.45 -9.88 11.25
C GLU A 101 12.27 -8.60 10.99
N LEU A 102 11.66 -7.54 10.42
CA LEU A 102 12.36 -6.27 10.24
C LEU A 102 12.77 -5.68 11.59
N PRO A 103 13.98 -5.07 11.67
CA PRO A 103 14.36 -4.26 12.81
C PRO A 103 13.29 -3.22 13.15
N GLU A 104 13.00 -3.02 14.44
CA GLU A 104 11.83 -2.29 14.92
C GLU A 104 11.70 -0.89 14.29
N HIS A 105 12.81 -0.16 14.16
CA HIS A 105 12.85 1.18 13.55
C HIS A 105 12.53 1.20 12.06
N TYR A 106 12.71 0.08 11.35
CA TYR A 106 12.30 -0.09 9.94
C TYR A 106 10.85 -0.57 9.85
N LYS A 107 10.49 -1.56 10.68
CA LYS A 107 9.13 -2.12 10.75
C LYS A 107 8.10 -1.04 11.06
N SER A 108 8.33 -0.24 12.09
CA SER A 108 7.40 0.83 12.51
C SER A 108 7.11 1.85 11.40
N VAL A 109 8.13 2.24 10.61
CA VAL A 109 7.92 3.13 9.46
C VAL A 109 7.16 2.42 8.33
N ILE A 110 7.46 1.15 8.07
CA ILE A 110 6.75 0.36 7.04
C ILE A 110 5.28 0.15 7.43
N LYS A 111 4.98 -0.19 8.68
CA LYS A 111 3.61 -0.37 9.16
C LYS A 111 2.81 0.93 9.02
N LEU A 112 3.32 2.05 9.54
CA LEU A 112 2.62 3.33 9.46
C LEU A 112 2.30 3.74 8.02
N VAL A 113 3.23 3.56 7.09
CA VAL A 113 3.05 4.02 5.70
C VAL A 113 2.29 3.02 4.83
N TYR A 114 2.63 1.73 4.92
CA TYR A 114 2.15 0.68 4.02
C TYR A 114 1.06 -0.21 4.61
N ILE A 115 0.77 -0.13 5.91
CA ILE A 115 -0.35 -0.81 6.54
C ILE A 115 -1.38 0.22 6.95
N ASP A 116 -0.99 1.18 7.81
CA ASP A 116 -1.89 2.18 8.39
C ASP A 116 -2.21 3.35 7.44
N GLY A 117 -1.58 3.39 6.27
CA GLY A 117 -1.87 4.36 5.20
C GLY A 117 -1.43 5.80 5.49
N LYS A 118 -0.61 6.04 6.51
CA LYS A 118 -0.06 7.37 6.82
C LYS A 118 0.86 7.86 5.72
N THR A 119 0.83 9.16 5.46
CA THR A 119 1.84 9.81 4.64
C THR A 119 3.20 9.75 5.33
N GLN A 120 4.29 9.89 4.56
CA GLN A 120 5.64 9.92 5.15
C GLN A 120 5.84 11.09 6.12
N ILE A 121 5.08 12.19 5.94
CA ILE A 121 5.11 13.36 6.83
C ILE A 121 4.41 13.03 8.15
N GLU A 122 3.21 12.43 8.10
CA GLU A 122 2.50 11.97 9.30
C GLU A 122 3.30 10.90 10.05
N ALA A 123 3.92 9.96 9.33
CA ALA A 123 4.81 8.97 9.94
C ALA A 123 6.02 9.62 10.63
N ALA A 124 6.59 10.69 10.05
CA ALA A 124 7.68 11.46 10.66
C ALA A 124 7.23 12.12 11.97
N GLN A 125 6.02 12.69 11.99
CA GLN A 125 5.41 13.31 13.17
C GLN A 125 5.12 12.27 14.26
N VAL A 126 4.48 11.15 13.91
CA VAL A 126 4.13 10.06 14.85
C VAL A 126 5.39 9.49 15.50
N LEU A 127 6.45 9.25 14.71
CA LEU A 127 7.70 8.67 15.19
C LEU A 127 8.68 9.71 15.78
N LYS A 128 8.33 11.00 15.73
CA LYS A 128 9.17 12.13 16.18
C LYS A 128 10.58 12.12 15.56
N ILE A 129 10.66 11.85 14.25
CA ILE A 129 11.90 11.87 13.46
C ILE A 129 11.75 12.77 12.23
N SER A 130 12.85 13.10 11.57
CA SER A 130 12.79 13.91 10.33
C SER A 130 12.22 13.11 9.15
N LEU A 131 11.60 13.80 8.19
CA LEU A 131 11.15 13.20 6.93
C LEU A 131 12.29 12.52 6.17
N ALA A 132 13.51 13.07 6.25
CA ALA A 132 14.70 12.45 5.67
C ALA A 132 15.02 11.10 6.33
N ASN A 133 14.85 11.00 7.66
CA ASN A 133 15.05 9.75 8.40
C ASN A 133 13.96 8.72 8.03
N VAL A 134 12.70 9.13 7.90
CA VAL A 134 11.61 8.27 7.39
C VAL A 134 11.95 7.71 6.00
N LYS A 135 12.34 8.56 5.05
CA LYS A 135 12.74 8.14 3.70
C LYS A 135 13.91 7.14 3.73
N ALA A 136 14.93 7.41 4.53
CA ALA A 136 16.08 6.53 4.69
C ALA A 136 15.69 5.17 5.29
N ARG A 137 14.84 5.16 6.32
CA ARG A 137 14.32 3.94 6.95
C ARG A 137 13.47 3.11 5.98
N ILE A 138 12.58 3.74 5.21
CA ILE A 138 11.80 3.05 4.16
C ILE A 138 12.73 2.41 3.13
N ARG A 139 13.73 3.15 2.64
CA ARG A 139 14.67 2.64 1.64
C ARG A 139 15.40 1.39 2.16
N ARG A 140 15.92 1.45 3.40
CA ARG A 140 16.60 0.31 4.01
C ARG A 140 15.66 -0.86 4.26
N ALA A 141 14.46 -0.61 4.78
CA ALA A 141 13.45 -1.64 5.01
C ALA A 141 13.10 -2.40 3.72
N LYS A 142 12.88 -1.68 2.61
CA LYS A 142 12.64 -2.30 1.29
C LYS A 142 13.81 -3.13 0.80
N SER A 143 15.04 -2.68 1.04
CA SER A 143 16.25 -3.43 0.67
C SER A 143 16.35 -4.74 1.43
N LEU A 144 16.08 -4.71 2.74
CA LEU A 144 16.06 -5.90 3.61
C LEU A 144 14.97 -6.89 3.18
N LEU A 145 13.75 -6.39 2.97
CA LEU A 145 12.64 -7.22 2.48
C LEU A 145 12.98 -7.86 1.14
N LYS A 146 13.49 -7.09 0.16
CA LYS A 146 13.93 -7.61 -1.14
C LYS A 146 14.94 -8.74 -0.98
N GLN A 147 15.96 -8.56 -0.14
CA GLN A 147 16.96 -9.58 0.10
C GLN A 147 16.31 -10.87 0.64
N ARG A 148 15.43 -10.78 1.63
CA ARG A 148 14.74 -11.94 2.22
C ARG A 148 13.80 -12.65 1.25
N PHE A 149 13.05 -11.91 0.43
CA PHE A 149 12.20 -12.50 -0.61
C PHE A 149 13.01 -13.22 -1.68
N ASN A 150 14.19 -12.70 -2.05
CA ASN A 150 15.09 -13.35 -2.99
C ASN A 150 15.72 -14.61 -2.37
N GLU A 151 16.19 -14.54 -1.11
CA GLU A 151 16.86 -15.64 -0.42
C GLU A 151 15.92 -16.80 -0.08
N CYS A 152 14.70 -16.50 0.35
CA CYS A 152 13.76 -17.53 0.81
C CYS A 152 12.80 -18.00 -0.29
N CYS A 153 12.20 -17.08 -1.04
CA CYS A 153 11.10 -17.40 -1.95
C CYS A 153 11.53 -17.49 -3.43
N LYS A 154 12.83 -17.32 -3.72
CA LYS A 154 13.43 -17.29 -5.07
C LYS A 154 12.74 -16.30 -6.04
N TYR A 155 12.07 -15.27 -5.52
CA TYR A 155 11.51 -14.22 -6.37
C TYR A 155 12.65 -13.45 -7.05
N GLU A 156 12.56 -13.29 -8.37
CA GLU A 156 13.42 -12.37 -9.11
C GLU A 156 12.77 -11.00 -9.18
N ILE A 157 13.58 -9.94 -9.08
CA ILE A 157 13.08 -8.61 -9.40
C ILE A 157 13.45 -8.29 -10.84
N ASN A 158 12.45 -8.23 -11.71
CA ASN A 158 12.67 -7.86 -13.11
C ASN A 158 13.19 -6.41 -13.23
N LYS A 159 13.60 -6.02 -14.44
CA LYS A 159 14.14 -4.67 -14.74
C LYS A 159 13.19 -3.52 -14.35
N ASN A 160 11.90 -3.81 -14.16
CA ASN A 160 10.86 -2.85 -13.79
C ASN A 160 10.58 -2.81 -12.28
N GLY A 161 11.33 -3.54 -11.46
CA GLY A 161 11.14 -3.55 -10.01
C GLY A 161 9.99 -4.44 -9.53
N GLN A 162 9.42 -5.29 -10.40
CA GLN A 162 8.36 -6.22 -10.03
C GLN A 162 8.94 -7.55 -9.59
N LEU A 163 8.34 -8.14 -8.55
CA LEU A 163 8.62 -9.53 -8.17
C LEU A 163 8.05 -10.45 -9.25
N THR A 164 8.89 -11.30 -9.83
CA THR A 164 8.59 -12.26 -10.89
C THR A 164 9.18 -13.62 -10.51
N GLY A 165 8.47 -14.71 -10.79
CA GLY A 165 8.89 -16.07 -10.43
C GLY A 165 7.75 -16.84 -9.76
N GLU A 166 7.80 -18.18 -9.84
CA GLU A 166 6.89 -19.05 -9.11
C GLU A 166 7.41 -19.20 -7.65
N PRO A 167 6.59 -18.89 -6.64
CA PRO A 167 7.01 -19.02 -5.24
C PRO A 167 7.30 -20.47 -4.89
N ASP A 168 8.57 -20.78 -4.60
CA ASP A 168 8.98 -22.04 -4.00
C ASP A 168 8.97 -21.91 -2.46
N CYS A 169 7.77 -21.80 -1.89
CA CYS A 169 7.60 -21.57 -0.46
C CYS A 169 7.80 -22.82 0.40
N ALA A 170 8.11 -23.98 -0.19
CA ALA A 170 8.37 -25.21 0.55
C ALA A 170 9.63 -25.12 1.43
N GLU A 171 10.60 -24.28 1.04
CA GLU A 171 11.86 -24.06 1.78
C GLU A 171 11.76 -22.94 2.84
N CYS A 172 10.62 -22.25 2.95
CA CYS A 172 10.45 -21.12 3.88
C CYS A 172 9.81 -21.52 5.24
N PHE A 173 9.61 -22.82 5.48
CA PHE A 173 9.13 -23.38 6.74
C PHE A 173 10.28 -23.96 7.57
N ASP A 174 11.31 -23.15 7.83
CA ASP A 174 12.24 -23.34 8.94
C ASP A 174 12.41 -22.01 9.72
#